data_AF-A0A2N1YJG4-F1
#
_entry.id   AF-A0A2N1YJG4-F1
#
_cell.length_a   1.000
_cell.length_b   1.000
_cell.length_c   1.000
_cell.angle_alpha   90.00
_cell.angle_beta   90.00
_cell.angle_gamma   90.00
#
_symmetry.space_group_name_H-M   'P 1'
#
loop_
_entity.id
_entity.type
_entity.pdbx_description
1 polymer ?
#
loop_
_entity_poly.entity_id
_entity_poly.type
_entity_poly.pdbx_seq_one_letter_code
_entity_poly.pdbx_strand_id
1 'polypeptide(L)'
;MQALTNTVNSISSVVWGPAMLLLIGGTGIWLTLRLGFLPLRRIGFGFRQLFGRSQGEGTISGYSALATALAATIGTGNIAGVATAIALGGPGALVWMWLIALVGMATKYSEAVLAVHFRQRDSHGQYIGG
;
A
#
# COMPACT_ATOMS: atom_id res chain seq x y z
N MET A 1 20.91 7.26 -29.43
CA MET A 1 20.81 7.22 -27.95
C MET A 1 20.02 8.39 -27.38
N GLN A 2 20.36 9.65 -27.66
CA GLN A 2 19.68 10.82 -27.07
C GLN A 2 18.18 10.92 -27.40
N ALA A 3 17.76 10.64 -28.64
CA ALA A 3 16.34 10.65 -29.02
C ALA A 3 15.51 9.62 -28.23
N LEU A 4 16.04 8.41 -28.03
CA LEU A 4 15.39 7.37 -27.23
C LEU A 4 15.27 7.79 -25.76
N THR A 5 16.34 8.32 -25.18
CA THR A 5 16.34 8.83 -23.80
C THR A 5 15.33 9.96 -23.61
N ASN A 6 15.23 10.88 -24.58
CA ASN A 6 14.26 11.98 -24.53
C ASN A 6 12.82 11.47 -24.60
N THR A 7 12.52 10.52 -25.49
CA THR A 7 11.18 9.91 -25.57
C THR A 7 10.81 9.18 -24.27
N VAL A 8 11.73 8.39 -23.71
CA VAL A 8 11.50 7.68 -22.44
C VAL A 8 11.27 8.67 -21.29
N ASN A 9 12.06 9.75 -21.22
CA ASN A 9 11.91 10.77 -20.17
C ASN A 9 10.58 11.52 -20.28
N SER A 10 10.12 11.85 -21.49
CA SER A 10 8.82 12.50 -21.69
C SER A 10 7.64 11.61 -21.29
N ILE A 11 7.70 10.30 -21.59
CA ILE A 11 6.67 9.36 -21.14
C ILE A 11 6.74 9.23 -19.62
N SER A 12 7.95 9.13 -19.07
CA SER A 12 8.15 8.95 -17.63
C SER A 12 7.66 10.13 -16.82
N SER A 13 7.85 11.37 -17.30
CA SER A 13 7.38 12.57 -16.61
C SER A 13 5.86 12.72 -16.61
N VAL A 14 5.16 12.16 -17.61
CA VAL A 14 3.69 12.14 -17.64
C VAL A 14 3.15 11.04 -16.73
N VAL A 15 3.69 9.82 -16.86
CA VAL A 15 3.21 8.64 -16.11
C VAL A 15 3.57 8.73 -14.63
N TRP A 16 4.81 9.05 -14.29
CA TRP A 16 5.29 9.11 -12.90
C TRP A 16 5.23 10.51 -12.30
N GLY A 17 4.68 11.47 -13.05
CA GLY A 17 4.57 12.86 -12.64
C GLY A 17 3.39 13.17 -11.74
N PRO A 18 2.97 14.45 -11.69
CA PRO A 18 1.89 14.92 -10.84
C PRO A 18 0.56 14.19 -11.06
N ALA A 19 0.30 13.70 -12.27
CA ALA A 19 -0.94 13.00 -12.61
C ALA A 19 -1.11 11.70 -11.80
N MET A 20 -0.06 10.89 -11.66
CA MET A 20 -0.15 9.65 -10.88
C MET A 20 -0.23 9.92 -9.38
N LEU A 21 0.49 10.94 -8.89
CA LEU A 21 0.37 11.37 -7.49
C LEU A 21 -1.07 11.83 -7.17
N LEU A 22 -1.69 12.59 -8.07
CA LEU A 22 -3.09 12.99 -7.93
C LEU A 22 -4.05 11.80 -8.00
N LEU A 23 -3.77 10.81 -8.85
CA LEU A 23 -4.63 9.64 -8.98
C LEU A 23 -4.54 8.75 -7.72
N ILE A 24 -3.34 8.46 -7.23
CA ILE A 24 -3.15 7.63 -6.02
C ILE A 24 -3.63 8.39 -4.77
N GLY A 25 -3.24 9.66 -4.62
CA GLY A 25 -3.66 10.48 -3.50
C GLY A 25 -5.17 10.75 -3.51
N GLY A 26 -5.72 11.10 -4.68
CA GLY A 26 -7.14 11.37 -4.87
C GLY A 26 -8.02 10.14 -4.65
N THR A 27 -7.62 8.97 -5.18
CA THR A 27 -8.34 7.71 -4.92
C THR A 27 -8.29 7.34 -3.45
N GLY A 28 -7.14 7.47 -2.80
CA GLY A 28 -7.01 7.21 -1.37
C GLY A 28 -7.88 8.16 -0.52
N ILE A 29 -7.92 9.46 -0.84
CA ILE A 29 -8.77 10.42 -0.14
C ILE A 29 -10.23 10.07 -0.34
N TRP A 30 -10.63 9.79 -1.59
CA TRP A 30 -11.99 9.40 -1.92
C TRP A 30 -12.42 8.12 -1.19
N LEU A 31 -11.57 7.08 -1.17
CA LEU A 31 -11.82 5.85 -0.42
C LEU A 31 -11.89 6.10 1.09
N THR A 32 -10.99 6.93 1.63
CA THR A 32 -10.97 7.28 3.06
C THR A 32 -12.28 7.91 3.49
N LEU A 33 -12.80 8.86 2.69
CA LEU A 33 -14.07 9.52 2.94
C LEU A 33 -15.25 8.56 2.76
N ARG A 34 -15.25 7.77 1.67
CA ARG A 34 -16.33 6.80 1.36
C ARG A 34 -16.44 5.69 2.40
N LEU A 35 -15.31 5.24 2.95
CA LEU A 35 -15.25 4.27 4.04
C LEU A 35 -15.51 4.91 5.41
N GLY A 36 -15.69 6.23 5.51
CA GLY A 36 -15.91 6.92 6.79
C GLY A 36 -14.74 6.76 7.75
N PHE A 37 -13.50 6.80 7.25
CA PHE A 37 -12.27 6.60 8.02
C PHE A 37 -12.19 5.25 8.74
N LEU A 38 -12.86 4.22 8.21
CA LEU A 38 -12.94 2.89 8.81
C LEU A 38 -11.57 2.27 9.17
N PRO A 39 -10.54 2.28 8.29
CA PRO A 39 -9.23 1.70 8.62
C PRO A 39 -8.57 2.39 9.81
N LEU A 40 -8.64 3.73 9.88
CA LEU A 40 -8.10 4.51 10.99
C LEU A 40 -8.87 4.23 12.29
N ARG A 41 -10.20 4.17 12.24
CA ARG A 41 -11.06 3.91 13.41
C ARG A 41 -10.93 2.48 13.96
N ARG A 42 -10.62 1.50 13.10
CA ARG A 42 -10.57 0.07 13.45
C ARG A 42 -9.15 -0.48 13.59
N ILE A 43 -8.12 0.36 13.54
CA ILE A 43 -6.73 -0.10 13.62
C ILE A 43 -6.45 -0.91 14.90
N GLY A 44 -6.98 -0.46 16.06
CA GLY A 44 -6.82 -1.17 17.33
C GLY A 44 -7.52 -2.54 17.36
N PHE A 45 -8.67 -2.66 16.69
CA PHE A 45 -9.33 -3.96 16.51
C PHE A 45 -8.48 -4.89 15.64
N GLY A 46 -7.86 -4.37 14.58
CA GLY A 46 -6.94 -5.12 13.73
C GLY A 46 -5.75 -5.70 14.51
N PHE A 47 -5.10 -4.89 15.35
CA PHE A 47 -4.02 -5.39 16.21
C PHE A 47 -4.48 -6.46 17.20
N ARG A 48 -5.66 -6.28 17.82
CA ARG A 48 -6.23 -7.29 18.72
C ARG A 48 -6.49 -8.62 18.00
N GLN A 49 -6.92 -8.57 16.75
CA GLN A 49 -7.17 -9.78 15.95
C GLN A 49 -5.86 -10.48 15.53
N LEU A 50 -4.80 -9.72 15.29
CA LEU A 50 -3.50 -10.26 14.91
C LEU A 50 -2.86 -11.11 16.02
N PHE A 51 -2.98 -10.66 17.27
CA PHE A 51 -2.43 -11.34 18.45
C PHE A 51 -3.44 -12.27 19.15
N GLY A 52 -4.68 -12.33 18.65
CA GLY A 52 -5.71 -13.25 19.13
C GLY A 52 -5.57 -14.66 18.57
N ARG A 53 -6.44 -15.57 19.02
CA ARG A 53 -6.54 -16.91 18.44
C ARG A 53 -7.06 -16.79 17.01
N SER A 54 -6.29 -17.29 16.04
CA SER A 54 -6.70 -17.35 14.63
C SER A 54 -7.94 -18.25 14.48
N GLN A 55 -9.10 -17.65 14.23
CA GLN A 55 -10.33 -18.37 13.89
C GLN A 55 -10.75 -17.92 12.49
N GLY A 56 -10.78 -18.86 11.53
CA GLY A 56 -11.17 -18.59 10.15
C GLY A 56 -10.51 -19.56 9.16
N GLU A 57 -11.09 -19.65 7.97
CA GLU A 57 -10.55 -20.45 6.86
C GLU A 57 -9.51 -19.65 6.06
N GLY A 58 -8.27 -20.14 6.03
CA GLY A 58 -7.18 -19.55 5.27
C GLY A 58 -5.93 -20.44 5.30
N THR A 59 -5.05 -20.28 4.31
CA THR A 59 -3.83 -21.09 4.17
C THR A 59 -2.80 -20.81 5.28
N ILE A 60 -2.77 -19.58 5.80
CA ILE A 60 -1.79 -19.13 6.80
C ILE A 60 -2.46 -18.34 7.92
N SER A 61 -1.80 -18.26 9.08
CA SER A 61 -2.28 -17.45 10.20
C SER A 61 -2.29 -15.96 9.86
N GLY A 62 -3.15 -15.18 10.54
CA GLY A 62 -3.20 -13.72 10.35
C GLY A 62 -1.86 -13.03 10.61
N TYR A 63 -1.11 -13.49 11.61
CA TYR A 63 0.24 -12.99 11.88
C TYR A 63 1.22 -13.32 10.77
N SER A 64 1.21 -14.55 10.27
CA SER A 64 2.06 -14.97 9.14
C SER A 64 1.75 -14.15 7.88
N ALA A 65 0.47 -13.91 7.59
CA ALA A 65 0.07 -13.08 6.46
C ALA A 65 0.58 -11.63 6.57
N LEU A 66 0.48 -11.03 7.76
CA LEU A 66 1.06 -9.71 8.01
C LEU A 66 2.58 -9.72 7.84
N ALA A 67 3.27 -10.73 8.41
CA ALA A 67 4.71 -10.84 8.30
C ALA A 67 5.17 -10.95 6.83
N THR A 68 4.47 -11.76 6.01
CA THR A 68 4.73 -11.84 4.57
C THR A 68 4.53 -10.49 3.87
N ALA A 69 3.43 -9.78 4.16
CA ALA A 69 3.15 -8.48 3.57
C ALA A 69 4.17 -7.41 3.99
N LEU A 70 4.62 -7.42 5.24
CA LEU A 70 5.65 -6.52 5.75
C LEU A 70 7.01 -6.83 5.14
N ALA A 71 7.38 -8.10 5.03
CA ALA A 71 8.63 -8.51 4.40
C ALA A 71 8.70 -8.10 2.93
N ALA A 72 7.56 -8.11 2.22
CA ALA A 72 7.49 -7.67 0.83
C ALA A 72 7.57 -6.15 0.66
N THR A 73 7.24 -5.36 1.69
CA THR A 73 7.12 -3.90 1.59
C THR A 73 8.23 -3.14 2.31
N ILE A 74 8.87 -3.74 3.31
CA ILE A 74 9.99 -3.15 4.05
C ILE A 74 11.30 -3.65 3.47
N GLY A 75 12.11 -2.73 2.95
CA GLY A 75 13.43 -3.06 2.40
C GLY A 75 14.38 -1.86 2.37
N THR A 76 15.57 -2.07 1.82
CA THR A 76 16.60 -1.03 1.62
C THR A 76 16.07 0.17 0.85
N GLY A 77 15.15 -0.06 -0.10
CA GLY A 77 14.48 1.00 -0.87
C GLY A 77 13.72 2.00 0.01
N ASN A 78 13.08 1.56 1.10
CA ASN A 78 12.38 2.48 2.00
C ASN A 78 13.37 3.34 2.80
N ILE A 79 14.49 2.77 3.22
CA ILE A 79 15.53 3.49 3.98
C ILE A 79 16.20 4.54 3.09
N ALA A 80 16.69 4.12 1.91
CA ALA A 80 17.33 5.01 0.95
C ALA A 80 16.34 6.05 0.39
N GLY A 81 15.08 5.66 0.17
CA GLY A 81 14.02 6.53 -0.31
C GLY A 81 13.67 7.63 0.70
N VAL A 82 13.50 7.29 1.98
CA VAL A 82 13.29 8.28 3.05
C VAL A 82 14.50 9.21 3.17
N ALA A 83 15.71 8.67 3.16
CA ALA A 83 16.94 9.48 3.21
C ALA A 83 17.02 10.47 2.04
N THR A 84 16.72 10.00 0.82
CA THR A 84 16.71 10.83 -0.39
C THR A 84 15.61 11.89 -0.34
N ALA A 85 14.42 11.54 0.14
CA ALA A 85 13.30 12.47 0.28
C ALA A 85 13.61 13.59 1.27
N ILE A 86 14.27 13.28 2.39
CA ILE A 86 14.71 14.28 3.37
C ILE A 86 15.87 15.12 2.81
N ALA A 87 16.84 14.49 2.14
CA ALA A 87 17.98 15.20 1.57
C ALA A 87 17.57 16.20 0.48
N LEU A 88 16.60 15.84 -0.38
CA LEU A 88 16.14 16.68 -1.48
C LEU A 88 14.98 17.62 -1.10
N GLY A 89 14.04 17.14 -0.28
CA GLY A 89 12.82 17.86 0.10
C GLY A 89 12.87 18.54 1.46
N GLY A 90 13.96 18.36 2.22
CA GLY A 90 14.11 18.85 3.58
C GLY A 90 13.30 18.05 4.62
N PRO A 91 13.35 18.45 5.90
CA PRO A 91 12.70 17.72 6.99
C PRO A 91 11.17 17.68 6.88
N GLY A 92 10.57 18.62 6.14
CA GLY A 92 9.13 18.66 5.88
C GLY A 92 8.60 17.46 5.07
N ALA A 93 9.47 16.72 4.38
CA ALA A 93 9.11 15.51 3.64
C ALA A 93 8.46 14.45 4.55
N LEU A 94 8.89 14.35 5.81
CA LEU A 94 8.34 13.37 6.76
C LEU A 94 6.85 13.57 7.04
N VAL A 95 6.42 14.83 7.16
CA VAL A 95 4.99 15.16 7.38
C VAL A 95 4.15 14.68 6.21
N TRP A 96 4.62 14.92 4.98
CA TRP A 96 3.94 14.47 3.77
C TRP A 96 3.91 12.95 3.64
N MET A 97 4.98 12.25 4.04
CA MET A 97 5.00 10.79 4.06
C MET A 97 3.94 10.22 5.00
N TRP A 98 3.77 10.79 6.20
CA TRP A 98 2.71 10.36 7.12
C TRP A 98 1.31 10.67 6.60
N LEU A 99 1.10 11.85 5.99
CA LEU A 99 -0.19 12.20 5.39
C LEU A 99 -0.58 11.23 4.26
N ILE A 100 0.36 10.93 3.36
CA ILE A 100 0.12 9.97 2.28
C ILE A 100 -0.07 8.55 2.84
N ALA A 101 0.63 8.16 3.91
CA ALA A 101 0.42 6.88 4.56
C ALA A 101 -0.99 6.75 5.16
N LEU A 102 -1.52 7.82 5.78
CA LEU A 102 -2.90 7.86 6.29
C LEU A 102 -3.93 7.69 5.18
N VAL A 103 -3.72 8.36 4.06
CA VAL A 103 -4.55 8.25 2.86
C VAL A 103 -4.44 6.85 2.24
N GLY A 104 -3.22 6.32 2.14
CA GLY A 104 -2.92 5.02 1.55
C GLY A 104 -3.47 3.83 2.35
N MET A 105 -3.72 3.98 3.66
CA MET A 105 -4.36 2.95 4.48
C MET A 105 -5.73 2.54 3.93
N ALA A 106 -6.52 3.49 3.43
CA ALA A 106 -7.82 3.20 2.83
C ALA A 106 -7.70 2.40 1.54
N THR A 107 -6.77 2.79 0.67
CA THR A 107 -6.49 2.06 -0.57
C THR A 107 -6.04 0.63 -0.28
N LYS A 108 -5.05 0.45 0.61
CA LYS A 108 -4.55 -0.88 0.97
C LYS A 108 -5.60 -1.76 1.64
N TYR A 109 -6.47 -1.16 2.47
CA TYR A 109 -7.61 -1.88 3.05
C TYR A 109 -8.57 -2.35 1.96
N SER A 110 -8.93 -1.49 1.01
CA SER A 110 -9.81 -1.85 -0.11
C SER A 110 -9.20 -2.95 -0.98
N GLU A 111 -7.91 -2.88 -1.30
CA GLU A 111 -7.19 -3.93 -2.01
C GLU A 111 -7.28 -5.27 -1.27
N ALA A 112 -6.98 -5.29 0.02
CA ALA A 112 -7.05 -6.52 0.82
C ALA A 112 -8.47 -7.12 0.88
N VAL A 113 -9.50 -6.28 0.98
CA VAL A 113 -10.90 -6.72 0.96
C VAL A 113 -11.27 -7.32 -0.39
N LEU A 114 -10.88 -6.68 -1.49
CA LEU A 114 -11.14 -7.17 -2.84
C LEU A 114 -10.38 -8.48 -3.11
N ALA A 115 -9.11 -8.57 -2.69
CA ALA A 115 -8.32 -9.79 -2.81
C ALA A 115 -8.97 -10.97 -2.08
N VAL A 116 -9.55 -10.75 -0.89
CA VAL A 116 -10.29 -11.80 -0.16
C VAL A 116 -11.63 -12.12 -0.82
N HIS A 117 -12.32 -11.13 -1.38
CA HIS A 117 -13.61 -11.33 -2.03
C HIS A 117 -13.49 -12.10 -3.35
N PHE A 118 -12.44 -11.82 -4.13
CA PHE A 118 -12.22 -12.41 -5.45
C PHE A 118 -11.21 -13.56 -5.47
N ARG A 119 -10.69 -14.00 -4.32
CA ARG A 119 -9.77 -15.14 -4.26
C ARG A 119 -10.40 -16.41 -4.82
N GLN A 120 -9.60 -17.17 -5.55
CA GLN A 120 -9.97 -18.48 -6.09
C GLN A 120 -9.14 -19.58 -5.44
N ARG A 121 -9.61 -20.82 -5.52
CA ARG A 121 -8.81 -21.98 -5.12
C ARG A 121 -8.14 -22.58 -6.34
N ASP A 122 -6.83 -22.76 -6.25
CA ASP A 122 -6.06 -23.52 -7.23
C ASP A 122 -6.32 -25.04 -7.10
N SER A 123 -5.91 -25.79 -8.11
CA SER A 123 -5.80 -27.25 -8.17
C SER A 123 -5.18 -27.89 -6.93
N HIS A 124 -4.27 -27.21 -6.24
CA HIS A 124 -3.64 -27.66 -4.98
C HIS A 124 -4.44 -27.29 -3.71
N GLY A 125 -5.66 -26.76 -3.85
CA GLY A 125 -6.51 -26.34 -2.73
C GLY A 125 -6.08 -25.04 -2.06
N GLN A 126 -5.09 -24.33 -2.61
CA GLN A 126 -4.56 -23.08 -2.06
C GLN A 126 -5.35 -21.86 -2.56
N TYR A 127 -5.50 -20.85 -1.70
CA TYR A 127 -6.12 -19.59 -2.10
C TYR A 127 -5.15 -18.71 -2.88
N ILE A 128 -5.56 -18.28 -4.07
CA ILE A 128 -4.86 -17.30 -4.90
C ILE A 128 -5.77 -16.07 -5.04
N GLY A 129 -5.25 -14.90 -4.69
CA GLY A 129 -5.97 -13.63 -4.77
C GLY A 129 -4.99 -12.46 -4.88
N GLY A 130 -5.49 -11.35 -5.41
CA GLY A 130 -4.75 -10.11 -5.62
C GLY A 130 -5.71 -8.93 -5.71
#